data_AF-A0A219B1H2-F1
#
_entry.id   AF-A0A219B1H2-F1
#
_cell.length_a   1.000
_cell.length_b   1.000
_cell.length_c   1.000
_cell.angle_alpha   90.00
_cell.angle_beta   90.00
_cell.angle_gamma   90.00
#
_symmetry.space_group_name_H-M   'P 1'
#
loop_
_entity.id
_entity.type
_entity.pdbx_description
1 polymer ?
#
loop_
_entity_poly.entity_id
_entity_poly.type
_entity_poly.pdbx_seq_one_letter_code
_entity_poly.pdbx_strand_id
1 'polypeptide(L)'
;MNAADIIIPNLPWIIAGGLALGAAGIGGWVITTWMRIKNGYPLDGAWGQAVYPKENSEDRERIKLLTQENTQLRAEIGSVKDRLAAIETIVTDSSKRLDAEIDALRDDRMN
;
A
#
# COMPACT_ATOMS: atom_id res chain seq x y z
N MET A 1 52.45 -44.59 -18.08
CA MET A 1 51.19 -44.23 -18.77
C MET A 1 50.96 -42.75 -18.50
N ASN A 2 50.96 -41.92 -19.56
CA ASN A 2 50.82 -40.47 -19.40
C ASN A 2 49.36 -40.12 -19.15
N ALA A 3 49.10 -39.13 -18.29
CA ALA A 3 47.74 -38.64 -18.01
C ALA A 3 47.00 -38.18 -19.29
N ALA A 4 47.75 -37.74 -20.30
CA ALA A 4 47.21 -37.33 -21.60
C ALA A 4 46.50 -38.48 -22.35
N ASP A 5 46.98 -39.73 -22.24
CA ASP A 5 46.41 -40.88 -22.95
C ASP A 5 45.02 -41.27 -22.42
N ILE A 6 44.73 -40.91 -21.17
CA ILE A 6 43.43 -41.15 -20.50
C ILE A 6 42.48 -39.97 -20.72
N ILE A 7 43.00 -38.75 -20.76
CA ILE A 7 42.19 -37.53 -20.88
C ILE A 7 41.74 -37.31 -22.32
N ILE A 8 42.62 -37.48 -23.32
CA ILE A 8 42.32 -37.17 -24.73
C ILE A 8 41.13 -37.95 -25.29
N PRO A 9 41.00 -39.29 -25.06
CA PRO A 9 39.85 -40.05 -25.55
C PRO A 9 38.54 -39.71 -24.82
N ASN A 10 38.63 -39.30 -23.56
CA ASN A 10 37.48 -39.04 -22.69
C ASN A 10 37.06 -37.56 -22.67
N LEU A 11 37.84 -36.66 -23.27
CA LEU A 11 37.56 -35.23 -23.41
C LEU A 11 36.12 -34.94 -23.90
N PRO A 12 35.60 -35.59 -24.96
CA PRO A 12 34.25 -35.34 -25.43
C PRO A 12 33.18 -35.67 -24.37
N TRP A 13 33.35 -36.77 -23.64
CA TRP A 13 32.43 -37.20 -22.59
C TRP A 13 32.48 -36.31 -21.36
N ILE A 14 33.66 -35.82 -21.00
CA ILE A 14 33.84 -34.87 -19.88
C ILE A 14 33.17 -33.54 -20.21
N ILE A 15 33.35 -33.04 -21.43
CA ILE A 15 32.71 -31.79 -21.89
C ILE A 15 31.18 -31.96 -21.95
N ALA A 16 30.70 -33.08 -22.51
CA ALA A 16 29.28 -33.38 -22.58
C ALA A 16 28.66 -33.52 -21.17
N GLY A 17 29.35 -34.19 -20.25
CA GLY A 17 28.92 -34.32 -18.85
C GLY A 17 28.84 -32.97 -18.14
N GLY A 18 29.84 -32.11 -18.32
CA GLY A 18 29.85 -30.75 -17.77
C GLY A 18 28.69 -29.90 -18.29
N LEU A 19 28.42 -29.95 -19.60
CA LEU A 19 27.30 -29.27 -20.24
C LEU A 19 25.94 -29.77 -19.72
N ALA A 20 25.77 -31.09 -19.61
CA ALA A 20 24.54 -31.69 -19.13
C ALA A 20 24.24 -31.31 -17.67
N LEU A 21 25.26 -31.32 -16.80
CA LEU A 21 25.12 -30.89 -15.40
C LEU A 21 24.78 -29.40 -15.28
N GLY A 22 25.43 -28.56 -16.10
CA GLY A 22 25.12 -27.13 -16.15
C GLY A 22 23.69 -26.85 -16.61
N ALA A 23 23.23 -27.53 -17.67
CA ALA A 23 21.87 -27.41 -18.17
C ALA A 23 20.83 -27.90 -17.16
N ALA A 24 21.10 -29.01 -16.47
CA ALA A 24 20.23 -29.54 -15.43
C ALA A 24 20.12 -28.59 -14.23
N GLY A 25 21.22 -27.95 -13.83
CA GLY A 25 21.22 -26.94 -12.76
C GLY A 25 20.37 -25.71 -13.10
N ILE A 26 20.52 -25.18 -14.32
CA ILE A 26 19.71 -24.05 -14.80
C ILE A 26 18.24 -24.45 -14.92
N GLY A 27 17.95 -25.62 -15.50
CA GLY A 27 16.59 -26.15 -15.61
C GLY A 27 15.91 -26.32 -14.25
N GLY A 28 16.63 -26.88 -13.26
CA GLY A 28 16.14 -27.01 -11.89
C GLY A 28 15.78 -25.65 -11.26
N TRP A 29 16.65 -24.65 -11.41
CA TRP A 29 16.39 -23.30 -10.89
C TRP A 29 15.17 -22.64 -11.54
N VAL A 30 15.02 -22.76 -12.87
CA VAL A 30 13.86 -22.23 -13.59
C VAL A 30 12.57 -22.92 -13.15
N ILE A 31 12.57 -24.25 -13.00
CA ILE A 31 11.40 -25.02 -12.55
C ILE A 31 10.99 -24.61 -11.13
N THR A 32 11.96 -24.46 -10.21
CA THR A 32 11.64 -24.02 -8.84
C THR A 32 11.08 -22.60 -8.81
N THR A 33 11.62 -21.70 -9.62
CA THR A 33 11.12 -20.33 -9.75
C THR A 33 9.72 -20.30 -10.34
N TRP A 34 9.46 -21.10 -11.38
CA TRP A 34 8.14 -21.24 -12.00
C TRP A 34 7.10 -21.81 -11.02
N MET A 35 7.48 -22.82 -10.24
CA MET A 35 6.60 -23.42 -9.23
C MET A 35 6.29 -22.44 -8.09
N ARG A 36 7.27 -21.63 -7.65
CA ARG A 36 7.05 -20.57 -6.65
C ARG A 36 6.09 -19.49 -7.16
N ILE A 37 6.25 -19.07 -8.42
CA ILE A 37 5.35 -18.11 -9.06
C ILE A 37 3.92 -18.67 -9.14
N LYS A 38 3.76 -19.92 -9.61
CA LYS A 38 2.45 -20.56 -9.78
C LYS A 38 1.74 -20.82 -8.45
N ASN A 39 2.48 -21.16 -7.40
CA ASN A 39 1.94 -21.39 -6.06
C ASN A 39 1.80 -20.10 -5.22
N GLY A 40 2.02 -18.93 -5.79
CA GLY A 40 1.77 -17.64 -5.12
C GLY A 40 2.73 -17.32 -3.98
N TYR A 41 3.90 -17.97 -3.91
CA TYR A 41 4.92 -17.56 -2.95
C TYR A 41 5.54 -16.23 -3.40
N PRO A 42 5.65 -15.23 -2.50
CA PRO A 42 6.30 -13.98 -2.85
C PRO A 42 7.72 -14.28 -3.34
N LEU A 43 8.02 -13.77 -4.53
CA LEU A 43 9.39 -13.66 -4.99
C LEU A 43 10.00 -12.51 -4.19
N ASP A 44 10.53 -12.83 -3.02
CA ASP A 44 11.36 -11.90 -2.26
C ASP A 44 12.53 -11.52 -3.15
N GLY A 45 12.54 -10.28 -3.62
CA GLY A 45 13.75 -9.71 -4.20
C GLY A 45 14.87 -9.81 -3.16
N ALA A 46 16.12 -9.83 -3.61
CA ALA A 46 17.31 -9.95 -2.74
C ALA A 46 17.42 -8.87 -1.63
N TRP A 47 16.48 -7.91 -1.58
CA TRP A 47 16.39 -6.78 -0.67
C TRP A 47 14.98 -6.64 -0.04
N GLY A 48 14.32 -7.75 0.29
CA GLY A 48 13.14 -7.74 1.19
C GLY A 48 11.90 -7.01 0.68
N GLN A 49 11.85 -6.64 -0.61
CA GLN A 49 10.62 -6.22 -1.24
C GLN A 49 9.90 -7.46 -1.76
N ALA A 50 8.78 -7.80 -1.12
CA ALA A 50 7.78 -8.69 -1.70
C ALA A 50 7.29 -8.05 -3.00
N VAL A 51 7.83 -8.49 -4.13
CA VAL A 51 7.25 -8.16 -5.43
C VAL A 51 5.99 -9.01 -5.54
N TYR A 52 4.87 -8.47 -5.08
CA TYR A 52 3.56 -9.05 -5.36
C TYR A 52 3.35 -9.00 -6.88
N PRO A 53 3.26 -10.15 -7.56
CA PRO A 53 2.96 -10.18 -8.97
C PRO A 53 1.51 -9.72 -9.16
N LYS A 54 1.36 -8.49 -9.64
CA LYS A 54 0.18 -7.85 -10.23
C LYS A 54 -1.07 -8.74 -10.48
N GLU A 55 -1.80 -9.13 -9.44
CA GLU A 55 -3.25 -9.38 -9.51
C GLU A 55 -4.00 -8.09 -9.16
N ASN A 56 -3.77 -7.06 -9.97
CA ASN A 56 -4.22 -5.69 -9.75
C ASN A 56 -5.65 -5.43 -10.28
N SER A 57 -6.62 -6.34 -10.25
CA SER A 57 -8.02 -5.94 -10.55
C SER A 57 -8.77 -5.65 -9.26
N GLU A 58 -8.76 -6.59 -8.33
CA GLU A 58 -9.53 -6.52 -7.09
C GLU A 58 -8.98 -5.46 -6.12
N ASP A 59 -7.66 -5.36 -5.96
CA ASP A 59 -7.06 -4.36 -5.09
C ASP A 59 -7.17 -2.93 -5.64
N ARG A 60 -7.17 -2.75 -6.97
CA ARG A 60 -7.46 -1.43 -7.58
C ARG A 60 -8.92 -1.02 -7.39
N GLU A 61 -9.86 -1.97 -7.43
CA GLU A 61 -11.26 -1.71 -7.12
C GLU A 61 -11.46 -1.34 -5.65
N ARG A 62 -10.80 -2.07 -4.72
CA ARG A 62 -10.81 -1.74 -3.29
C ARG A 62 -10.18 -0.37 -2.99
N ILE A 63 -9.06 -0.04 -3.63
CA ILE A 63 -8.44 1.30 -3.49
C ILE A 63 -9.38 2.39 -4.01
N LYS A 64 -10.11 2.13 -5.11
CA LYS A 64 -11.10 3.07 -5.65
C LYS A 64 -12.29 3.25 -4.69
N LEU A 65 -12.80 2.17 -4.11
CA LEU A 65 -13.88 2.22 -3.10
C LEU A 65 -13.44 2.97 -1.84
N LEU A 66 -12.24 2.69 -1.30
CA LEU A 66 -11.68 3.40 -0.14
C LEU A 66 -11.44 4.89 -0.43
N THR A 67 -11.02 5.23 -1.66
CA THR A 67 -10.85 6.63 -2.05
C THR A 67 -12.20 7.36 -2.10
N GLN A 68 -13.25 6.69 -2.57
CA GLN A 68 -14.62 7.22 -2.56
C GLN A 68 -15.12 7.41 -1.12
N GLU A 69 -14.93 6.44 -0.23
CA GLU A 69 -15.29 6.55 1.19
C GLU A 69 -14.57 7.73 1.87
N ASN A 70 -13.28 7.93 1.57
CA ASN A 70 -12.52 9.08 2.10
C ASN A 70 -13.08 10.42 1.62
N THR A 71 -13.53 10.52 0.36
CA THR A 71 -14.16 11.76 -0.14
C THR A 71 -15.52 12.03 0.53
N GLN A 72 -16.30 10.98 0.77
CA GLN A 72 -17.59 11.09 1.45
C GLN A 72 -17.43 11.48 2.92
N LEU A 73 -16.51 10.85 3.65
CA LEU A 73 -16.21 11.19 5.05
C LEU A 73 -15.73 12.64 5.17
N ARG A 74 -14.92 13.13 4.23
CA ARG A 74 -14.48 14.53 4.22
C ARG A 74 -15.64 15.49 3.99
N ALA A 75 -16.59 15.14 3.12
CA ALA A 75 -17.80 15.94 2.91
C ALA A 75 -18.71 15.94 4.15
N GLU A 76 -18.89 14.78 4.80
CA GLU A 76 -19.67 14.66 6.02
C GLU A 76 -19.05 15.47 7.17
N ILE A 77 -17.74 15.35 7.38
CA ILE A 77 -16.99 16.16 8.36
C ILE A 77 -17.10 17.65 8.03
N GLY A 78 -17.05 18.05 6.76
CA GLY A 78 -17.28 19.43 6.34
C GLY A 78 -18.65 19.95 6.78
N SER A 79 -19.70 19.17 6.50
CA SER A 79 -21.08 19.56 6.87
C SER A 79 -21.28 19.68 8.39
N VAL A 80 -20.60 18.83 9.17
CA VAL A 80 -20.64 18.91 10.64
C VAL A 80 -19.93 20.17 11.12
N LYS A 81 -18.78 20.51 10.54
CA LYS A 81 -18.06 21.75 10.87
C LYS A 81 -18.88 23.00 10.58
N ASP A 82 -19.56 23.06 9.43
CA ASP A 82 -20.41 24.20 9.07
C ASP A 82 -21.54 24.40 10.07
N ARG A 83 -22.15 23.31 10.55
CA ARG A 83 -23.19 23.36 11.59
C ARG A 83 -22.63 23.81 12.94
N LEU A 84 -21.44 23.34 13.31
CA LEU A 84 -20.78 23.77 14.54
C LEU A 84 -20.45 25.27 14.51
N ALA A 85 -19.98 25.79 13.37
CA ALA A 85 -19.74 27.23 13.20
C ALA A 85 -21.02 28.07 13.28
N ALA A 86 -22.13 27.56 12.72
CA ALA A 86 -23.43 28.20 12.85
C ALA A 86 -23.91 28.23 14.32
N ILE A 87 -23.74 27.13 15.06
CA ILE A 87 -24.05 27.06 16.49
C ILE A 87 -23.17 28.03 17.28
N GLU A 88 -21.88 28.08 17.02
CA GLU A 88 -20.94 29.00 17.66
C GLU A 88 -21.40 30.46 17.48
N THR A 89 -21.83 30.82 16.27
CA THR A 89 -22.35 32.16 15.96
C THR A 89 -23.63 32.45 16.74
N ILE A 90 -24.62 31.54 16.73
CA ILE A 90 -25.90 31.72 17.45
C ILE A 90 -25.67 31.89 18.95
N VAL A 91 -24.84 31.03 19.55
CA VAL A 91 -24.57 31.05 20.99
C VAL A 91 -23.83 32.33 21.36
N THR A 92 -22.83 32.73 20.56
CA THR A 92 -22.04 33.94 20.82
C THR A 92 -22.87 35.20 20.68
N ASP A 93 -23.63 35.35 19.59
CA ASP A 93 -24.46 36.54 19.36
C ASP A 93 -25.64 36.63 20.33
N SER A 94 -26.26 35.51 20.69
CA SER A 94 -27.34 35.49 21.69
C SER A 94 -26.85 35.94 23.06
N SER A 95 -25.63 35.55 23.44
CA SER A 95 -25.04 35.95 24.74
C SER A 95 -24.76 37.46 24.77
N LYS A 96 -24.12 37.98 23.71
CA LYS A 96 -23.85 39.43 23.58
C LYS A 96 -25.12 40.28 23.59
N ARG A 97 -26.18 39.82 22.91
CA ARG A 97 -27.48 40.52 22.90
C ARG A 97 -28.11 40.55 24.29
N LEU A 98 -28.07 39.44 25.02
CA LEU A 98 -28.59 39.37 26.38
C LEU A 98 -27.82 40.30 27.34
N ASP A 99 -26.49 40.31 27.27
CA ASP A 99 -25.66 41.21 28.09
C ASP A 99 -26.00 42.69 27.81
N ALA A 100 -26.16 43.06 26.54
CA ALA A 100 -26.57 44.40 26.14
C ALA A 100 -27.98 44.77 26.64
N GLU A 101 -28.93 43.83 26.61
CA GLU A 101 -30.29 44.03 27.11
C GLU A 101 -30.31 44.18 28.65
N ILE A 102 -29.48 43.41 29.37
CA ILE A 102 -29.32 43.53 30.82
C ILE A 102 -28.74 44.89 31.20
N ASP A 103 -27.69 45.36 30.51
CA ASP A 103 -27.09 46.66 30.80
C ASP A 103 -28.07 47.81 30.52
N ALA A 104 -28.87 47.72 29.45
CA ALA A 104 -29.91 48.70 29.15
C ALA A 104 -30.99 48.77 30.25
N LEU A 105 -31.45 47.62 30.75
CA LEU A 105 -32.40 47.56 31.87
C LEU A 105 -31.79 48.08 33.18
N ARG A 106 -30.47 47.93 33.38
CA ARG A 106 -29.78 48.46 34.56
C ARG A 106 -29.68 49.98 34.51
N ASP A 107 -29.43 50.56 33.34
CA ASP A 107 -29.31 52.01 33.15
C ASP A 107 -30.67 52.72 33.28
N ASP A 108 -31.75 52.14 32.74
CA ASP A 108 -33.12 52.64 32.91
C ASP A 108 -33.56 52.68 34.38
N ARG A 109 -33.13 51.70 35.19
CA ARG A 109 -33.42 51.65 36.63
C ARG A 109 -32.61 52.67 37.45
N MET A 110 -31.48 53.14 36.94
CA MET A 110 -30.61 54.11 37.64
C MET A 110 -30.92 55.57 37.30
N ASN A 111 -31.74 55.80 36.26
CA ASN A 111 -32.34 57.09 35.95
C ASN A 111 -33.71 57.27 36.64
#